data_AF-A0A537IE72-F1
#
_entry.id   AF-A0A537IE72-F1
#
_cell.length_a   1.000
_cell.length_b   1.000
_cell.length_c   1.000
_cell.angle_alpha   90.00
_cell.angle_beta   90.00
_cell.angle_gamma   90.00
#
_symmetry.space_group_name_H-M   'P 1'
#
loop_
_entity.id
_entity.type
_entity.pdbx_description
1 polymer ?
#
loop_
_entity_poly.entity_id
_entity_poly.type
_entity_poly.pdbx_seq_one_letter_code
_entity_poly.pdbx_strand_id
1 'polypeptide(L)'
;MNEISRSSFLSRPKTSRLILLLSIAVFLYYSMSKFIFTDVYKFAFVGAVYELLWLPMLLLLVAVPVGSILILVNKHSKKRPALVSILLIGAAIIMLAR
;
A
#
# COMPACT_ATOMS: atom_id res chain seq x y z
N MET A 1 -26.01 13.17 -5.60
CA MET A 1 -25.39 14.00 -4.54
C MET A 1 -24.39 13.15 -3.72
N ASN A 2 -23.33 12.60 -4.34
CA ASN A 2 -22.35 11.75 -3.64
C ASN A 2 -20.88 11.92 -4.12
N GLU A 3 -20.63 12.70 -5.19
CA GLU A 3 -19.27 12.89 -5.73
C GLU A 3 -18.47 14.00 -5.01
N ILE A 4 -19.16 15.02 -4.47
CA ILE A 4 -18.52 16.19 -3.82
C ILE A 4 -17.89 15.80 -2.47
N SER A 5 -18.43 14.81 -1.77
CA SER A 5 -17.90 14.36 -0.47
C SER A 5 -16.58 13.57 -0.63
N ARG A 6 -16.48 12.69 -1.63
CA ARG A 6 -15.29 11.84 -1.86
C ARG A 6 -14.05 12.63 -2.27
N SER A 7 -14.21 13.65 -3.13
CA SER A 7 -13.10 14.48 -3.59
C SER A 7 -12.50 15.35 -2.47
N SER A 8 -13.32 15.76 -1.50
CA SER A 8 -12.90 16.55 -0.33
C SER A 8 -12.08 15.74 0.68
N PHE A 9 -12.32 14.43 0.80
CA PHE A 9 -11.57 13.54 1.69
C PHE A 9 -10.20 13.18 1.11
N LEU A 10 -10.12 12.91 -0.19
CA LEU A 10 -8.88 12.56 -0.91
C LEU A 10 -7.92 13.74 -1.12
N SER A 11 -8.42 14.97 -1.05
CA SER A 11 -7.63 16.20 -1.15
C SER A 11 -7.04 16.65 0.20
N ARG A 12 -7.41 15.99 1.31
CA ARG A 12 -6.82 16.32 2.62
C ARG A 12 -5.35 15.88 2.65
N PRO A 13 -4.43 16.74 3.12
CA PRO A 13 -3.01 16.38 3.24
C PRO A 13 -2.78 15.18 4.17
N LYS A 14 -3.70 14.95 5.13
CA LYS A 14 -3.69 13.79 6.03
C LYS A 14 -3.94 12.47 5.29
N THR A 15 -4.88 12.44 4.34
CA THR A 15 -5.24 11.24 3.56
C THR A 15 -4.11 10.81 2.63
N SER A 16 -3.46 11.78 1.99
CA SER A 16 -2.31 11.52 1.13
C SER A 16 -1.09 10.99 1.90
N ARG A 17 -0.86 11.48 3.13
CA ARG A 17 0.17 10.91 4.01
C ARG A 17 -0.17 9.50 4.46
N LEU A 18 -1.45 9.21 4.75
CA LEU A 18 -1.91 7.86 5.08
C LEU A 18 -1.60 6.89 3.96
N ILE A 19 -2.00 7.19 2.72
CA ILE A 19 -1.74 6.32 1.56
C ILE A 19 -0.24 6.07 1.36
N LEU A 20 0.59 7.10 1.59
CA LEU A 20 2.05 6.96 1.58
C LEU A 20 2.55 6.01 2.68
N LEU A 21 2.07 6.18 3.90
CA LEU A 21 2.45 5.34 5.04
C LEU A 21 2.01 3.88 4.85
N LEU A 22 0.81 3.66 4.31
CA LEU A 22 0.34 2.33 3.92
C LEU A 22 1.20 1.72 2.80
N SER A 23 1.59 2.50 1.79
CA SER A 23 2.47 2.01 0.72
C SER A 23 3.86 1.59 1.25
N ILE A 24 4.41 2.32 2.22
CA ILE A 24 5.66 1.94 2.90
C ILE A 24 5.48 0.65 3.69
N ALA A 25 4.39 0.51 4.44
CA ALA A 25 4.11 -0.69 5.23
C ALA A 25 3.97 -1.94 4.34
N VAL A 26 3.26 -1.84 3.22
CA VAL A 26 3.12 -2.92 2.23
C VAL A 26 4.50 -3.29 1.65
N PHE A 27 5.28 -2.29 1.22
CA PHE A 27 6.61 -2.53 0.68
C PHE A 27 7.56 -3.21 1.68
N LEU A 28 7.54 -2.76 2.93
CA LEU A 28 8.32 -3.37 4.00
C LEU A 28 7.88 -4.80 4.27
N TYR A 29 6.57 -5.07 4.38
CA TYR A 29 6.06 -6.43 4.61
C TYR A 29 6.58 -7.42 3.56
N TYR A 30 6.45 -7.11 2.28
CA TYR A 30 6.94 -7.97 1.20
C TYR A 30 8.47 -8.05 1.15
N SER A 31 9.18 -6.95 1.44
CA SER A 31 10.64 -6.96 1.52
C SER A 31 11.16 -7.83 2.68
N MET A 32 10.59 -7.69 3.88
CA MET A 32 10.98 -8.50 5.02
C MET A 32 10.67 -9.98 4.78
N SER A 33 9.52 -10.29 4.18
CA SER A 33 9.14 -11.64 3.77
C SER A 33 10.15 -12.28 2.81
N LYS A 34 10.67 -11.53 1.83
CA LYS A 34 11.59 -12.06 0.81
C LYS A 34 13.07 -12.08 1.25
N PHE A 35 13.52 -11.08 1.99
CA PHE A 35 14.95 -10.88 2.28
C PHE A 35 15.36 -11.26 3.71
N ILE A 36 14.47 -11.13 4.69
CA ILE A 36 14.81 -11.27 6.12
C ILE A 36 14.27 -12.59 6.67
N PHE A 37 13.04 -12.95 6.31
CA PHE A 37 12.35 -14.12 6.82
C PHE A 37 12.21 -15.20 5.73
N THR A 38 13.32 -15.56 5.10
CA THR A 38 13.41 -16.62 4.07
C THR A 38 12.77 -17.94 4.53
N ASP A 39 12.64 -18.13 5.85
CA ASP A 39 11.93 -19.25 6.47
C ASP A 39 10.99 -18.75 7.60
N VAL A 40 9.90 -18.06 7.24
CA VAL A 40 8.82 -17.68 8.18
C VAL A 40 8.11 -18.88 8.79
N TYR A 41 8.18 -20.04 8.14
CA TYR A 41 7.50 -21.27 8.56
C TYR A 41 8.26 -22.04 9.65
N LYS A 42 9.53 -21.68 9.88
CA LYS A 42 10.35 -22.28 10.95
C LYS A 42 9.76 -22.09 12.35
N PHE A 43 9.02 -21.01 12.58
CA PHE A 43 8.33 -20.74 13.84
C PHE A 43 6.82 -20.66 13.60
N ALA A 44 6.06 -21.59 14.19
CA ALA A 44 4.61 -21.69 14.01
C ALA A 44 3.85 -20.38 14.31
N PHE A 45 4.27 -19.65 15.35
CA PHE A 45 3.68 -18.36 15.69
C PHE A 45 3.94 -17.28 14.62
N VAL A 46 5.17 -17.20 14.09
CA VAL A 46 5.54 -16.23 13.07
C VAL A 46 4.83 -16.54 11.75
N GLY A 47 4.74 -17.82 11.38
CA GLY A 47 3.97 -18.28 10.23
C GLY A 47 2.48 -17.92 10.33
N ALA A 48 1.84 -18.19 11.47
CA ALA A 48 0.42 -17.86 11.66
C ALA A 48 0.14 -16.36 11.58
N VAL A 49 1.00 -15.53 12.18
CA VAL A 49 0.89 -14.06 12.07
C VAL A 49 1.09 -13.61 10.62
N TYR A 50 2.07 -14.19 9.92
CA TYR A 50 2.34 -13.89 8.51
C TYR A 50 1.14 -14.20 7.62
N GLU A 51 0.52 -15.38 7.76
CA GLU A 51 -0.66 -15.78 7.01
C GLU A 51 -1.88 -14.91 7.31
N LEU A 52 -2.09 -14.52 8.57
CA LEU A 52 -3.18 -13.62 8.95
C LEU A 52 -2.99 -12.22 8.31
N LEU A 53 -1.75 -11.71 8.29
CA LEU A 53 -1.43 -10.42 7.68
C LEU A 53 -1.36 -10.47 6.15
N TRP A 54 -1.23 -11.65 5.55
CA TRP A 54 -1.12 -11.80 4.10
C TRP A 54 -2.35 -11.29 3.37
N LEU A 55 -3.56 -11.67 3.80
CA LEU A 55 -4.82 -11.21 3.20
C LEU A 55 -5.00 -9.68 3.20
N PRO A 56 -4.88 -8.96 4.34
CA PRO A 56 -5.02 -7.51 4.36
C PRO A 56 -3.91 -6.81 3.58
N MET A 57 -2.68 -7.35 3.55
CA MET A 57 -1.60 -6.80 2.71
C MET A 57 -1.88 -6.96 1.22
N LEU A 58 -2.46 -8.10 0.81
CA LEU A 58 -2.87 -8.33 -0.57
C LEU A 58 -4.02 -7.40 -0.99
N LEU A 59 -4.97 -7.13 -0.08
CA LEU A 59 -6.00 -6.13 -0.30
C LEU A 59 -5.41 -4.72 -0.50
N LEU A 60 -4.42 -4.35 0.32
CA LEU A 60 -3.74 -3.06 0.21
C LEU A 60 -2.93 -2.93 -1.08
N LEU A 61 -2.34 -4.02 -1.57
CA LEU A 61 -1.61 -4.06 -2.84
C LEU A 61 -2.49 -3.59 -4.01
N VAL A 62 -3.80 -3.85 -3.95
CA VAL A 62 -4.79 -3.41 -4.96
C VAL A 62 -5.43 -2.07 -4.57
N ALA A 63 -5.74 -1.84 -3.30
CA ALA A 63 -6.44 -0.63 -2.86
C ALA A 63 -5.57 0.64 -2.94
N VAL A 64 -4.27 0.54 -2.63
CA VAL A 64 -3.33 1.67 -2.68
C VAL A 64 -3.16 2.24 -4.10
N PRO A 65 -2.94 1.46 -5.17
CA PRO A 65 -2.84 2.02 -6.51
C PRO A 65 -4.15 2.67 -6.96
N VAL A 66 -5.31 2.10 -6.61
CA VAL A 66 -6.62 2.72 -6.87
C VAL A 66 -6.72 4.08 -6.16
N GLY A 67 -6.38 4.14 -4.87
CA GLY A 67 -6.35 5.39 -4.11
C GLY A 67 -5.39 6.43 -4.69
N SER A 68 -4.21 6.01 -5.14
CA SER A 68 -3.24 6.89 -5.78
C SER A 68 -3.70 7.43 -7.13
N ILE A 69 -4.35 6.60 -7.97
CA ILE A 69 -4.91 7.04 -9.26
C ILE A 69 -5.99 8.09 -9.01
N LEU A 70 -6.89 7.86 -8.05
CA LEU A 70 -7.92 8.83 -7.68
C LEU A 70 -7.33 10.17 -7.21
N ILE A 71 -6.22 10.15 -6.47
CA ILE A 71 -5.51 11.37 -6.07
C ILE A 71 -4.84 12.05 -7.26
N LEU A 72 -4.29 11.27 -8.21
CA LEU A 72 -3.58 11.80 -9.38
C LEU A 72 -4.52 12.49 -10.37
N VAL A 73 -5.73 11.95 -10.54
CA VAL A 73 -6.79 12.54 -11.38
C VAL A 73 -7.41 13.79 -10.72
N ASN A 74 -7.33 13.91 -9.40
CA ASN A 74 -7.86 15.07 -8.68
C ASN A 74 -6.98 16.31 -8.88
N LYS A 75 -7.53 17.34 -9.55
CA LYS A 75 -6.82 18.57 -9.93
C LYS A 75 -6.33 19.41 -8.73
N HIS A 76 -6.95 19.25 -7.55
CA HIS A 76 -6.64 20.02 -6.34
C HIS A 76 -5.70 19.32 -5.34
N SER A 77 -5.22 18.10 -5.63
CA SER A 77 -4.41 17.33 -4.68
C SER A 77 -2.91 17.35 -4.98
N LYS A 78 -2.07 17.14 -3.96
CA LYS A 78 -0.62 17.07 -4.11
C LYS A 78 -0.23 15.75 -4.78
N LYS A 79 0.23 15.82 -6.03
CA LYS A 79 0.55 14.65 -6.86
C LYS A 79 1.80 13.86 -6.42
N ARG A 80 2.79 14.54 -5.81
CA ARG A 80 4.08 13.94 -5.38
C ARG A 80 3.92 12.66 -4.54
N PRO A 81 3.17 12.66 -3.42
CA PRO A 81 2.99 11.46 -2.59
C PRO A 81 2.28 10.32 -3.32
N ALA A 82 1.30 10.60 -4.19
CA ALA A 82 0.62 9.56 -4.97
C ALA A 82 1.57 8.86 -5.96
N LEU A 83 2.47 9.61 -6.59
CA LEU A 83 3.50 9.05 -7.47
C LEU A 83 4.48 8.15 -6.71
N VAL A 84 4.92 8.57 -5.53
CA VAL A 84 5.80 7.77 -4.66
C VAL A 84 5.12 6.48 -4.22
N SER A 85 3.83 6.53 -3.87
CA SER A 85 3.05 5.33 -3.52
C SER A 85 2.89 4.36 -4.69
N ILE A 86 2.68 4.85 -5.91
CA ILE A 86 2.62 4.00 -7.11
C ILE A 86 3.97 3.31 -7.35
N LEU A 87 5.08 4.04 -7.20
CA LEU A 87 6.42 3.48 -7.34
C LEU A 87 6.69 2.38 -6.30
N LEU A 88 6.37 2.64 -5.03
CA LEU A 88 6.54 1.69 -3.91
C LEU A 88 5.71 0.41 -4.11
N ILE A 89 4.45 0.56 -4.51
CA ILE A 89 3.58 -0.60 -4.81
C ILE A 89 4.10 -1.36 -6.02
N GLY A 90 4.51 -0.67 -7.08
CA GLY A 90 5.10 -1.30 -8.26
C GLY A 90 6.32 -2.14 -7.91
N ALA A 91 7.20 -1.61 -7.07
CA ALA A 91 8.35 -2.36 -6.56
C ALA A 91 7.94 -3.58 -5.73
N ALA A 92 6.93 -3.46 -4.86
CA ALA A 92 6.39 -4.57 -4.08
C ALA A 92 5.80 -5.68 -4.97
N ILE A 93 5.08 -5.32 -6.04
CA ILE A 93 4.52 -6.28 -7.01
C ILE A 93 5.64 -7.02 -7.74
N ILE A 94 6.70 -6.31 -8.16
CA ILE A 94 7.86 -6.93 -8.83
C ILE A 94 8.55 -7.93 -7.89
N MET A 95 8.68 -7.60 -6.60
CA MET A 95 9.24 -8.51 -5.60
C MET A 95 8.38 -9.74 -5.34
N LEU A 96 7.05 -9.62 -5.46
CA LEU A 96 6.13 -10.74 -5.34
C LEU A 96 6.20 -11.68 -6.55
N ALA A 97 6.32 -11.11 -7.75
CA ALA A 97 6.33 -11.86 -9.02
C ALA A 97 7.64 -12.63 -9.28
N ARG A 98 8.69 -12.38 -8.49
CA ARG A 98 10.00 -13.06 -8.54
C ARG A 98 10.12 -14.05 -7.40
#